data_AF-A0A971R8D0-F1
#
_entry.id   AF-A0A971R8D0-F1
#
_cell.length_a   1.000
_cell.length_b   1.000
_cell.length_c   1.000
_cell.angle_alpha   90.00
_cell.angle_beta   90.00
_cell.angle_gamma   90.00
#
_symmetry.space_group_name_H-M   'P 1'
#
loop_
_entity.id
_entity.type
_entity.pdbx_description
1 polymer ?
#
loop_
_entity_poly.entity_id
_entity_poly.type
_entity_poly.pdbx_seq_one_letter_code
_entity_poly.pdbx_strand_id
1 'polypeptide(L)'
;MAEAVRHPLLALGLFMALAMLLYHWSGRVAPQGGSSSARRSPYACGQDLLPSGERLSYKVFFRLALMFIVVHIAALISMLLPLLGREPAVATLYLLGTGVCVDILTRGGD
;
A
#
# COMPACT_ATOMS: atom_id res chain seq x y z
N MET A 1 -13.58 -16.30 24.41
CA MET A 1 -12.70 -16.33 23.23
C MET A 1 -13.02 -15.22 22.22
N ALA A 2 -14.28 -15.00 21.82
CA ALA A 2 -14.66 -13.95 20.87
C ALA A 2 -14.27 -12.52 21.30
N GLU A 3 -14.32 -12.20 22.60
CA GLU A 3 -13.96 -10.87 23.11
C GLU A 3 -12.47 -10.55 22.97
N ALA A 4 -11.60 -11.58 23.05
CA ALA A 4 -10.16 -11.39 22.96
C ALA A 4 -9.72 -10.99 21.54
N VAL A 5 -10.39 -11.48 20.50
CA VAL A 5 -10.13 -11.11 19.10
C VAL A 5 -10.55 -9.66 18.81
N ARG A 6 -11.39 -9.03 19.65
CA ARG A 6 -11.72 -7.61 19.48
C ARG A 6 -10.56 -6.68 19.85
N HIS A 7 -9.57 -7.16 20.62
CA HIS A 7 -8.38 -6.38 20.91
C HIS A 7 -7.47 -6.35 19.67
N PRO A 8 -7.13 -5.17 19.12
CA PRO A 8 -6.47 -5.05 17.81
C PRO A 8 -5.13 -5.78 17.75
N LEU A 9 -4.35 -5.75 18.84
CA LEU A 9 -3.07 -6.47 18.90
C LEU A 9 -3.23 -7.99 18.91
N LEU A 10 -4.30 -8.52 19.52
CA LEU A 10 -4.57 -9.96 19.55
C LEU A 10 -5.09 -10.44 18.18
N ALA A 11 -5.94 -9.65 17.53
CA ALA A 11 -6.36 -9.90 16.16
C ALA A 11 -5.16 -9.95 15.21
N LEU A 12 -4.28 -8.95 15.28
CA LEU A 12 -3.07 -8.90 14.47
C LEU A 12 -2.19 -10.13 14.69
N GLY A 13 -1.94 -10.51 15.95
CA GLY A 13 -1.16 -11.69 16.29
C GLY A 13 -1.75 -12.98 15.73
N LEU A 14 -3.07 -13.14 15.84
CA LEU A 14 -3.79 -14.31 15.31
C LEU A 14 -3.68 -14.39 13.78
N PHE A 15 -3.93 -13.29 13.07
CA PHE A 15 -3.86 -13.27 11.60
C PHE A 15 -2.43 -13.45 11.09
N MET A 16 -1.43 -12.88 11.78
CA MET A 16 -0.02 -13.12 11.49
C MET A 16 0.35 -14.59 11.68
N ALA A 17 -0.08 -15.21 12.79
CA ALA A 17 0.15 -16.63 13.03
C ALA A 17 -0.49 -17.50 11.95
N LEU A 18 -1.73 -17.18 11.56
CA LEU A 18 -2.43 -17.85 10.47
C LEU A 18 -1.68 -17.71 9.13
N ALA A 19 -1.24 -16.49 8.79
CA ALA A 19 -0.46 -16.24 7.57
C ALA A 19 0.85 -17.03 7.55
N MET A 20 1.58 -17.07 8.67
CA MET A 20 2.81 -17.86 8.81
C MET A 20 2.57 -19.37 8.70
N LEU A 21 1.48 -19.87 9.27
CA LEU A 21 1.07 -21.27 9.15
C LEU A 21 0.76 -21.62 7.70
N LEU A 22 -0.02 -20.79 6.99
CA LEU A 22 -0.31 -20.99 5.58
C LEU A 22 0.96 -20.93 4.72
N TYR A 23 1.87 -19.99 4.99
CA TYR A 23 3.15 -19.89 4.29
C TYR A 23 4.02 -21.14 4.48
N HIS A 24 4.17 -21.63 5.72
CA HIS A 24 4.94 -22.84 5.99
C HIS A 24 4.26 -24.09 5.44
N TRP A 25 2.94 -24.19 5.56
CA TRP A 25 2.19 -25.33 5.07
C TRP A 25 2.24 -25.41 3.54
N SER A 26 2.00 -24.28 2.85
CA SER A 26 2.12 -24.22 1.39
C SER A 26 3.53 -24.56 0.91
N GLY A 27 4.58 -24.08 1.58
CA GLY A 27 5.96 -24.45 1.27
C GLY A 27 6.26 -25.94 1.45
N ARG A 28 5.61 -26.62 2.41
CA ARG A 28 5.76 -28.06 2.63
C ARG A 28 5.00 -28.91 1.63
N VAL A 29 3.81 -28.47 1.20
CA VAL A 29 2.98 -29.18 0.22
C VAL A 29 3.47 -28.94 -1.21
N ALA A 30 4.12 -27.80 -1.47
CA ALA A 30 4.58 -27.43 -2.80
C ALA A 30 5.62 -28.43 -3.35
N PRO A 31 5.56 -28.78 -4.65
CA PRO A 31 6.57 -29.60 -5.30
C PRO A 31 7.96 -28.94 -5.23
N GLN A 32 8.89 -29.62 -4.57
CA GLN A 32 10.29 -29.22 -4.55
C GLN A 32 10.93 -29.65 -5.89
N GLY A 33 10.93 -28.75 -6.86
CA GLY A 33 11.64 -28.97 -8.13
C GLY A 33 13.16 -28.89 -7.97
N GLY A 34 13.91 -29.42 -8.94
CA GLY A 34 15.37 -29.38 -8.93
C GLY A 34 15.95 -27.97 -8.82
N SER A 35 17.08 -27.86 -8.11
CA SER A 35 17.78 -26.60 -7.85
C SER A 35 18.60 -26.13 -9.06
N SER A 36 17.94 -25.78 -10.16
CA SER A 36 18.63 -25.15 -11.29
C SER A 36 18.92 -23.67 -11.01
N SER A 37 20.04 -23.16 -11.53
CA SER A 37 20.33 -21.71 -11.52
C SER A 37 19.23 -20.92 -12.26
N ALA A 38 18.75 -21.46 -13.39
CA ALA A 38 17.66 -20.90 -14.18
C ALA A 38 16.30 -20.79 -13.45
N ARG A 39 16.03 -21.59 -12.41
CA ARG A 39 14.81 -21.41 -11.59
C ARG A 39 14.85 -20.11 -10.78
N ARG A 40 16.04 -19.62 -10.47
CA ARG A 40 16.29 -18.42 -9.65
C ARG A 40 16.60 -17.18 -10.49
N SER A 41 16.72 -17.32 -11.81
CA SER A 41 16.91 -16.18 -12.70
C SER A 41 15.60 -15.39 -12.86
N PRO A 42 15.66 -14.05 -13.05
CA PRO A 42 14.50 -13.25 -13.34
C PRO A 42 13.72 -13.79 -14.54
N TYR A 43 12.39 -13.68 -14.50
CA TYR A 43 11.59 -14.01 -15.66
C TYR A 43 11.77 -12.92 -16.73
N ALA A 44 12.36 -13.31 -17.85
CA ALA A 44 12.55 -12.47 -19.02
C ALA A 44 12.10 -13.22 -20.29
N CYS A 45 10.95 -13.89 -20.24
CA CYS A 45 10.42 -14.69 -21.36
C CYS A 45 11.42 -15.74 -21.90
N GLY A 46 12.27 -16.28 -21.02
CA GLY A 46 13.33 -17.25 -21.38
C GLY A 46 14.61 -16.61 -21.95
N GLN A 47 14.69 -15.29 -22.02
CA GLN A 47 15.88 -14.56 -22.42
C GLN A 47 16.82 -14.36 -21.23
N ASP A 48 18.14 -14.42 -21.48
CA ASP A 48 19.15 -14.12 -20.47
C ASP A 48 19.41 -12.60 -20.44
N LEU A 49 18.43 -11.86 -19.92
CA LEU A 49 18.53 -10.42 -19.73
C LEU A 49 19.08 -10.14 -18.33
N LEU A 50 20.29 -9.57 -18.26
CA LEU A 50 20.72 -8.90 -17.05
C LEU A 50 19.92 -7.59 -16.94
N PRO A 51 19.33 -7.26 -15.79
CA PRO A 51 18.68 -5.97 -15.59
C PRO A 51 19.68 -4.87 -15.95
N SER A 52 19.39 -4.07 -16.97
CA SER A 52 20.29 -3.05 -17.53
C SER A 52 20.56 -1.87 -16.58
N GLY A 53 20.13 -1.95 -15.31
CA GLY A 53 20.20 -0.83 -14.36
C GLY A 53 19.36 0.38 -14.80
N GLU A 54 18.52 0.23 -15.82
CA GLU A 54 17.66 1.29 -16.34
C GLU A 54 16.74 1.79 -15.25
N ARG A 55 16.88 3.09 -14.93
CA ARG A 55 16.07 3.75 -13.93
C ARG A 55 14.74 4.11 -14.58
N LEU A 56 13.69 3.38 -14.23
CA LEU A 56 12.31 3.77 -14.52
C LEU A 56 12.08 5.21 -14.05
N SER A 57 11.47 6.02 -14.92
CA SER A 57 11.11 7.39 -14.57
C SER A 57 10.13 7.38 -13.40
N TYR A 58 10.61 7.81 -12.23
CA TYR A 58 9.81 7.84 -11.00
C TYR A 58 8.91 9.09 -10.92
N LYS A 59 8.98 10.00 -11.90
CA LYS A 59 8.28 11.30 -11.89
C LYS A 59 6.77 11.14 -11.71
N VAL A 60 6.15 10.22 -12.45
CA VAL A 60 4.70 9.98 -12.39
C VAL A 60 4.31 9.27 -11.10
N PHE A 61 5.04 8.22 -10.73
CA PHE A 61 4.79 7.49 -9.49
C PHE A 61 4.90 8.41 -8.26
N PHE A 62 5.93 9.26 -8.23
CA PHE A 62 6.16 10.20 -7.14
C PHE A 62 5.01 11.19 -6.96
N ARG A 63 4.47 11.73 -8.06
CA ARG A 63 3.29 12.60 -8.01
C ARG A 63 2.05 11.88 -7.50
N LEU A 64 1.82 10.65 -7.96
CA LEU A 64 0.71 9.83 -7.47
C LEU A 64 0.86 9.52 -5.98
N ALA A 65 2.07 9.19 -5.53
CA ALA A 65 2.35 8.95 -4.12
C ALA A 65 2.12 10.20 -3.25
N LEU A 66 2.59 11.38 -3.70
CA LEU A 66 2.33 12.65 -3.02
C LEU A 66 0.84 12.99 -2.96
N MET A 67 0.13 12.86 -4.08
CA MET A 67 -1.31 13.04 -4.13
C MET A 67 -2.02 12.13 -3.12
N PHE A 68 -1.66 10.83 -3.11
CA PHE A 68 -2.22 9.86 -2.19
C PHE A 68 -1.99 10.29 -0.73
N ILE A 69 -0.78 10.69 -0.36
CA ILE A 69 -0.46 11.13 1.00
C ILE A 69 -1.30 12.35 1.40
N VAL A 70 -1.39 13.36 0.54
CA VAL A 70 -2.17 14.59 0.81
C VAL A 70 -3.65 14.27 1.00
N VAL A 71 -4.26 13.52 0.08
CA VAL A 71 -5.68 13.14 0.17
C VAL A 71 -5.92 12.25 1.39
N HIS A 72 -5.02 11.33 1.70
CA HIS A 72 -5.14 10.43 2.84
C HIS A 72 -5.11 11.20 4.17
N ILE A 73 -4.16 12.12 4.33
CA ILE A 73 -4.09 13.00 5.51
C ILE A 73 -5.34 13.88 5.60
N ALA A 74 -5.83 14.39 4.47
CA ALA A 74 -7.03 15.21 4.47
C ALA A 74 -8.28 14.42 4.90
N ALA A 75 -8.43 13.19 4.43
CA ALA A 75 -9.49 12.29 4.88
C ALA A 75 -9.39 12.00 6.38
N LEU A 76 -8.17 11.74 6.89
CA LEU A 76 -7.92 11.50 8.31
C LEU A 76 -8.34 12.71 9.17
N ILE A 77 -7.93 13.92 8.78
CA ILE A 77 -8.29 15.16 9.48
C ILE A 77 -9.81 15.34 9.46
N SER A 78 -10.46 15.21 8.30
CA SER A 78 -11.92 15.34 8.18
C SER A 78 -12.68 14.34 9.04
N MET A 79 -12.16 13.12 9.19
CA MET A 79 -12.76 12.10 10.07
C MET A 79 -12.63 12.44 11.57
N LEU A 80 -11.58 13.18 11.96
CA LEU A 80 -11.32 13.60 13.33
C LEU A 80 -12.09 14.87 13.74
N LEU A 81 -12.51 15.71 12.78
CA LEU A 81 -13.23 16.97 13.04
C LEU A 81 -14.51 16.82 13.89
N PRO A 82 -15.38 15.81 13.64
CA PRO A 82 -16.57 15.59 14.47
C PRO A 82 -16.24 15.30 15.94
N LEU A 83 -15.12 14.62 16.22
CA LEU A 83 -14.68 14.35 17.60
C LEU A 83 -14.26 15.63 18.34
N LEU A 84 -13.86 16.68 17.61
CA LEU A 84 -13.56 18.00 18.15
C LEU A 84 -14.79 18.91 18.24
N GLY A 85 -15.99 18.39 17.98
CA GLY A 85 -17.24 19.16 17.98
C GLY A 85 -17.30 20.22 16.87
N ARG A 86 -16.61 20.00 15.75
CA ARG A 86 -16.61 20.93 14.61
C ARG A 86 -17.76 20.64 13.66
N GLU A 87 -18.36 21.72 13.17
CA GLU A 87 -19.42 21.66 12.16
C GLU A 87 -18.94 20.97 10.87
N PRO A 88 -19.79 20.15 10.23
CA PRO A 88 -19.45 19.41 9.01
C PRO A 88 -19.04 20.33 7.85
N ALA A 89 -19.50 21.59 7.85
CA ALA A 89 -19.11 22.59 6.86
C ALA A 89 -17.59 22.84 6.84
N VAL A 90 -16.91 22.75 7.97
CA VAL A 90 -15.45 22.94 8.05
C VAL A 90 -14.72 21.80 7.34
N ALA A 91 -15.19 20.56 7.52
CA ALA A 91 -14.64 19.40 6.83
C ALA A 91 -14.84 19.52 5.31
N THR A 92 -16.03 19.94 4.87
CA THR A 92 -16.32 20.16 3.45
C THR A 92 -15.41 21.22 2.85
N LEU A 93 -15.25 22.37 3.52
CA LEU A 93 -14.37 23.45 3.05
C LEU A 93 -12.91 22.99 2.96
N TYR A 94 -12.43 22.26 3.96
CA TYR A 94 -11.08 21.71 3.98
C TYR A 94 -10.84 20.69 2.86
N LEU A 95 -11.80 19.81 2.58
CA LEU A 95 -11.71 18.86 1.48
C LEU A 95 -11.74 19.55 0.11
N LEU A 96 -12.55 20.59 -0.07
CA LEU A 96 -12.56 21.39 -1.31
C LEU A 96 -11.20 22.08 -1.54
N GLY A 97 -10.65 22.71 -0.50
CA GLY A 97 -9.32 23.33 -0.57
C GLY A 97 -8.22 22.31 -0.89
N THR A 98 -8.27 21.14 -0.27
CA THR A 98 -7.35 20.02 -0.56
C THR A 98 -7.51 19.56 -2.02
N GLY A 99 -8.74 19.48 -2.52
CA GLY A 99 -9.02 19.15 -3.92
C GLY A 99 -8.35 20.10 -4.91
N VAL A 100 -8.39 21.41 -4.63
CA VAL A 100 -7.68 22.43 -5.44
C VAL A 100 -6.17 22.20 -5.40
N CYS A 101 -5.59 21.97 -4.22
CA CYS A 101 -4.15 21.68 -4.09
C CYS A 101 -3.73 20.44 -4.87
N VAL A 102 -4.56 19.38 -4.84
CA VAL A 102 -4.32 18.14 -5.58
C VAL A 102 -4.42 18.37 -7.09
N ASP A 103 -5.42 19.10 -7.56
CA ASP A 103 -5.56 19.46 -8.98
C ASP A 103 -4.33 20.24 -9.50
N ILE A 104 -3.81 21.18 -8.70
CA ILE A 104 -2.57 21.89 -9.03
C ILE A 104 -1.37 20.92 -9.09
N LEU A 105 -1.26 20.03 -8.10
CA LEU A 105 -0.17 19.05 -8.02
C LEU A 105 -0.15 18.08 -9.22
N THR A 106 -1.33 17.67 -9.71
CA THR A 106 -1.45 16.71 -10.81
C THR A 106 -1.29 17.35 -12.18
N ARG A 107 -1.60 18.65 -12.35
CA ARG A 107 -1.47 19.38 -13.62
C ARG A 107 -0.05 19.68 -14.06
N GLY A 108 0.95 19.73 -13.17
CA GLY A 108 2.36 19.99 -13.53
C GLY A 108 3.05 18.82 -14.26
N GLY A 109 2.28 17.95 -14.91
CA GLY A 109 2.64 16.64 -15.44
C GLY A 109 3.58 16.68 -16.63
N ASP A 110 3.28 17.62 -17.53
CA ASP A 110 3.77 17.74 -18.90
C ASP A 110 5.22 18.24 -18.94
#